data_AF-A0A523EH36-F1
#
_entry.id   AF-A0A523EH36-F1
#
_cell.length_a   1.000
_cell.length_b   1.000
_cell.length_c   1.000
_cell.angle_alpha   90.00
_cell.angle_beta   90.00
_cell.angle_gamma   90.00
#
_symmetry.space_group_name_H-M   'P 1'
#
loop_
_entity.id
_entity.type
_entity.pdbx_description
1 polymer ?
#
loop_
_entity_poly.entity_id
_entity_poly.type
_entity_poly.pdbx_seq_one_letter_code
_entity_poly.pdbx_strand_id
1 'polypeptide(L)'
;MAKRGEQVPAPGAGSARRRSRTPVQPALLDLGPAPAGPVSGGVGRDSTKAPPQRAVVEPEPPPAPPAMVKSRRTRGQDAESSSSCPACGQRLAERPHMKTVCPACGKGIHVRGGQAIFPHGLVPEDEVDAVDLMERLEPLGITQDECLKRLERDERGRPRAGALGALLRELCEERLPELLPATQVRLLHEMARERQWRSEDPRPLLRRAQVILLQKMRTAGVTRVRVACSGSDACPACRELTGRSLSISDALAQQMLPNADCRHPGGLCRCRYTEAENEAGAAG
;
A
#
# COMPACT_ATOMS: atom_id res chain seq x y z
N MET A 1 48.55 -50.79 -4.55
CA MET A 1 47.81 -49.70 -5.23
C MET A 1 46.45 -49.57 -4.57
N ALA A 2 46.31 -48.62 -3.63
CA ALA A 2 45.09 -48.43 -2.83
C ALA A 2 44.46 -47.08 -3.22
N LYS A 3 43.23 -47.12 -3.75
CA LYS A 3 42.44 -45.93 -4.10
C LYS A 3 41.87 -45.33 -2.81
N ARG A 4 42.26 -44.10 -2.47
CA ARG A 4 41.62 -43.28 -1.44
C ARG A 4 40.31 -42.74 -2.01
N GLY A 5 39.19 -43.02 -1.34
CA GLY A 5 37.90 -42.42 -1.62
C GLY A 5 37.79 -41.06 -0.94
N GLU A 6 37.48 -40.02 -1.71
CA GLU A 6 37.05 -38.71 -1.22
C GLU A 6 35.65 -38.80 -0.62
N GLN A 7 35.51 -38.39 0.64
CA GLN A 7 34.21 -38.15 1.27
C GLN A 7 33.77 -36.71 1.00
N VAL A 8 32.60 -36.57 0.38
CA VAL A 8 31.91 -35.28 0.20
C VAL A 8 31.20 -34.93 1.51
N PRO A 9 31.39 -33.72 2.08
CA PRO A 9 30.68 -33.31 3.29
C PRO A 9 29.22 -32.92 2.98
N ALA A 10 28.32 -33.31 3.88
CA ALA A 10 26.89 -33.00 3.82
C ALA A 10 26.61 -31.50 4.03
N PRO A 11 25.55 -30.94 3.41
CA PRO A 11 25.18 -29.54 3.58
C PRO A 11 24.64 -29.26 4.98
N GLY A 12 25.28 -28.30 5.67
CA GLY A 12 24.91 -27.86 7.01
C GLY A 12 23.57 -27.14 7.06
N ALA A 13 22.75 -27.49 8.05
CA ALA A 13 21.50 -26.83 8.38
C ALA A 13 21.73 -25.36 8.77
N GLY A 14 21.32 -24.44 7.91
CA GLY A 14 21.37 -22.99 8.16
C GLY A 14 20.36 -22.59 9.23
N SER A 15 20.87 -22.12 10.37
CA SER A 15 20.08 -21.55 11.46
C SER A 15 19.46 -20.21 11.02
N ALA A 16 18.15 -20.21 10.76
CA ALA A 16 17.39 -19.01 10.44
C ALA A 16 17.27 -18.11 11.69
N ARG A 17 18.10 -17.07 11.76
CA ARG A 17 17.99 -16.03 12.80
C ARG A 17 16.68 -15.25 12.63
N ARG A 18 15.72 -15.48 13.54
CA ARG A 18 14.51 -14.66 13.71
C ARG A 18 14.90 -13.22 14.01
N ARG A 19 14.58 -12.30 13.08
CA ARG A 19 14.55 -10.86 13.38
C ARG A 19 13.19 -10.53 13.99
N SER A 20 13.17 -10.05 15.22
CA SER A 20 12.00 -9.45 15.86
C SER A 20 11.55 -8.23 15.05
N ARG A 21 10.40 -8.33 14.36
CA ARG A 21 9.74 -7.21 13.68
C ARG A 21 9.02 -6.36 14.72
N THR A 22 9.56 -5.18 15.06
CA THR A 22 8.78 -4.10 15.66
C THR A 22 7.95 -3.43 14.57
N PRO A 23 6.65 -3.19 14.77
CA PRO A 23 5.82 -2.47 13.80
C PRO A 23 6.24 -0.99 13.79
N VAL A 24 6.94 -0.57 12.73
CA VAL A 24 7.17 0.85 12.45
C VAL A 24 5.87 1.40 11.90
N GLN A 25 5.16 2.23 12.68
CA GLN A 25 3.99 2.95 12.18
C GLN A 25 4.41 3.86 11.01
N PRO A 26 3.69 3.84 9.88
CA PRO A 26 3.99 4.76 8.80
C PRO A 26 3.61 6.18 9.21
N ALA A 27 4.54 7.12 9.06
CA ALA A 27 4.21 8.54 9.05
C ALA A 27 3.16 8.76 7.95
N LEU A 28 1.96 9.24 8.33
CA LEU A 28 0.94 9.66 7.40
C LEU A 28 1.55 10.68 6.43
N LEU A 29 1.46 10.41 5.13
CA LEU A 29 1.77 11.41 4.12
C LEU A 29 0.67 12.47 4.19
N ASP A 30 0.94 13.54 4.92
CA ASP A 30 0.09 14.73 4.97
C ASP A 30 0.16 15.43 3.60
N LEU A 31 -0.77 15.08 2.72
CA LEU A 31 -1.01 15.79 1.47
C LEU A 31 -1.93 16.96 1.85
N GLY A 32 -1.33 18.08 2.23
CA GLY A 32 -2.06 19.29 2.59
C GLY A 32 -3.07 19.74 1.51
N PRO A 33 -4.08 20.54 1.90
CA PRO A 33 -5.12 21.01 0.99
C PRO A 33 -4.53 21.84 -0.16
N ALA A 34 -5.09 21.66 -1.36
CA ALA A 34 -4.70 22.41 -2.54
C ALA A 34 -4.91 23.93 -2.33
N PRO A 35 -3.95 24.79 -2.73
CA PRO A 35 -4.15 26.23 -2.65
C PRO A 35 -5.23 26.69 -3.64
N ALA A 36 -6.16 27.51 -3.15
CA ALA A 36 -7.13 28.22 -3.99
C ALA A 36 -6.36 29.21 -4.87
N GLY A 37 -6.44 29.03 -6.19
CA GLY A 37 -5.77 29.88 -7.16
C GLY A 37 -6.33 31.31 -7.19
N PRO A 38 -5.52 32.31 -7.58
CA PRO A 38 -5.95 33.69 -7.68
C PRO A 38 -6.89 33.89 -8.88
N VAL A 39 -8.05 34.48 -8.61
CA VAL A 39 -8.98 34.98 -9.62
C VAL A 39 -8.47 36.32 -10.17
N SER A 40 -7.97 36.29 -11.40
CA SER A 40 -7.65 37.50 -12.16
C SER A 40 -8.92 38.16 -12.68
N GLY A 41 -9.16 39.42 -12.29
CA GLY A 41 -10.03 40.35 -13.02
C GLY A 41 -9.37 40.78 -14.35
N GLY A 42 -10.01 41.51 -15.25
CA GLY A 42 -11.39 41.93 -15.41
C GLY A 42 -11.49 42.44 -16.85
N VAL A 43 -12.69 42.39 -17.46
CA VAL A 43 -12.96 43.09 -18.71
C VAL A 43 -14.30 43.80 -18.54
N GLY A 44 -14.25 45.12 -18.45
CA GLY A 44 -15.44 45.96 -18.43
C GLY A 44 -16.14 45.93 -19.79
N ARG A 45 -17.47 45.95 -19.77
CA ARG A 45 -18.32 46.58 -20.78
C ARG A 45 -19.72 46.84 -20.22
N ASP A 46 -20.26 47.91 -20.78
CA ASP A 46 -21.40 48.73 -20.40
C ASP A 46 -22.77 48.04 -20.23
N SER A 47 -23.46 48.49 -19.19
CA SER A 47 -24.81 49.08 -19.17
C SER A 47 -26.02 48.38 -19.81
N THR A 48 -27.06 48.29 -18.96
CA THR A 48 -28.52 48.28 -19.24
C THR A 48 -29.22 46.99 -19.64
N LYS A 49 -29.54 46.15 -18.64
CA LYS A 49 -30.90 45.61 -18.43
C LYS A 49 -31.00 44.96 -17.05
N ALA A 50 -31.86 45.49 -16.17
CA ALA A 50 -32.14 44.87 -14.88
C ALA A 50 -32.93 43.56 -15.11
N PRO A 51 -32.42 42.39 -14.69
CA PRO A 51 -33.19 41.15 -14.73
C PRO A 51 -34.18 41.09 -13.54
N PRO A 52 -35.32 40.39 -13.71
CA PRO A 52 -36.31 40.23 -12.64
C PRO A 52 -35.72 39.48 -11.45
N GLN A 53 -35.97 40.00 -10.26
CA GLN A 53 -35.59 39.40 -8.99
C GLN A 53 -36.24 38.01 -8.86
N ARG A 54 -35.43 36.95 -9.00
CA ARG A 54 -35.85 35.59 -8.63
C ARG A 54 -35.82 35.48 -7.11
N ALA A 55 -36.93 35.03 -6.55
CA ALA A 55 -37.06 34.69 -5.14
C ALA A 55 -35.94 33.73 -4.73
N VAL A 56 -35.18 34.14 -3.71
CA VAL A 56 -34.17 33.31 -3.06
C VAL A 56 -34.93 32.26 -2.26
N VAL A 57 -35.00 31.05 -2.80
CA VAL A 57 -35.44 29.87 -2.04
C VAL A 57 -34.30 29.50 -1.11
N GLU A 58 -34.51 29.69 0.20
CA GLU A 58 -33.61 29.19 1.23
C GLU A 58 -33.41 27.67 1.03
N PRO A 59 -32.16 27.19 0.90
CA PRO A 59 -31.90 25.77 0.77
C PRO A 59 -32.28 25.06 2.08
N GLU A 60 -33.12 24.03 1.98
CA GLU A 60 -33.47 23.19 3.12
C GLU A 60 -32.21 22.60 3.77
N PRO A 61 -32.15 22.57 5.11
CA PRO A 61 -31.03 21.99 5.82
C PRO A 61 -30.88 20.50 5.48
N PRO A 62 -29.64 20.00 5.32
CA PRO A 62 -29.41 18.60 4.99
C PRO A 62 -29.97 17.69 6.09
N PRO A 63 -30.52 16.51 5.72
CA PRO A 63 -31.06 15.57 6.68
C PRO A 63 -29.98 15.12 7.67
N ALA A 64 -30.34 15.08 8.95
CA ALA A 64 -29.45 14.65 10.01
C ALA A 64 -28.88 13.25 9.72
N PRO A 65 -27.58 13.00 9.98
CA PRO A 65 -26.98 11.70 9.75
C PRO A 65 -27.68 10.62 10.61
N PRO A 66 -27.87 9.40 10.08
CA PRO A 66 -28.51 8.33 10.82
C PRO A 66 -27.71 8.02 12.08
N ALA A 67 -28.42 7.93 13.21
CA ALA A 67 -27.84 7.63 14.51
C ALA A 67 -27.01 6.34 14.42
N MET A 68 -25.71 6.43 14.74
CA MET A 68 -24.81 5.28 14.79
C MET A 68 -25.36 4.25 15.79
N VAL A 69 -25.97 3.19 15.26
CA VAL A 69 -26.35 2.02 16.04
C VAL A 69 -25.06 1.39 16.55
N LYS A 70 -24.76 1.61 17.82
CA LYS A 70 -23.68 0.93 18.54
C LYS A 70 -24.00 -0.57 18.51
N SER A 71 -23.44 -1.27 17.54
CA SER A 71 -23.46 -2.74 17.48
C SER A 71 -22.84 -3.28 18.76
N ARG A 72 -23.68 -3.61 19.74
CA ARG A 72 -23.35 -4.49 20.85
C ARG A 72 -22.93 -5.82 20.22
N ARG A 73 -21.62 -6.03 20.10
CA ARG A 73 -21.06 -7.38 19.91
C ARG A 73 -21.44 -8.17 21.16
N THR A 74 -22.50 -8.95 21.05
CA THR A 74 -22.83 -9.99 22.02
C THR A 74 -21.63 -10.94 22.08
N ARG A 75 -20.93 -10.94 23.21
CA ARG A 75 -20.08 -12.05 23.66
C ARG A 75 -21.03 -13.23 23.89
N GLY A 76 -21.29 -13.98 22.83
CA GLY A 76 -22.20 -15.11 22.82
C GLY A 76 -21.47 -16.38 22.46
N GLN A 77 -21.21 -17.18 23.50
CA GLN A 77 -21.16 -18.64 23.50
C GLN A 77 -20.09 -19.32 22.64
N ASP A 78 -19.08 -19.81 23.37
CA ASP A 78 -18.13 -20.85 23.00
C ASP A 78 -18.86 -22.14 22.62
N ALA A 79 -19.38 -22.20 21.39
CA ALA A 79 -19.66 -23.48 20.76
C ALA A 79 -18.29 -24.11 20.44
N GLU A 80 -18.09 -25.36 20.90
CA GLU A 80 -17.03 -26.33 20.54
C GLU A 80 -16.98 -26.60 19.03
N SER A 81 -16.85 -25.53 18.25
CA SER A 81 -16.62 -25.55 16.83
C SER A 81 -15.19 -26.01 16.64
N SER A 82 -15.07 -27.30 16.32
CA SER A 82 -13.82 -27.93 15.96
C SER A 82 -13.11 -27.09 14.90
N SER A 83 -12.10 -26.34 15.31
CA SER A 83 -11.33 -25.54 14.37
C SER A 83 -10.42 -26.48 13.58
N SER A 84 -10.55 -26.47 12.25
CA SER A 84 -9.67 -27.23 11.37
C SER A 84 -8.46 -26.39 10.97
N CYS A 85 -7.30 -27.03 10.79
CA CYS A 85 -6.11 -26.37 10.28
C CYS A 85 -6.38 -25.77 8.89
N PRO A 86 -6.12 -24.48 8.65
CA PRO A 86 -6.38 -23.86 7.35
C PRO A 86 -5.48 -24.42 6.24
N ALA A 87 -4.31 -24.95 6.58
CA ALA A 87 -3.35 -25.45 5.60
C ALA A 87 -3.58 -26.93 5.19
N CYS A 88 -3.84 -27.83 6.14
CA CYS A 88 -4.01 -29.26 5.84
C CYS A 88 -5.46 -29.76 6.01
N GLY A 89 -6.30 -29.02 6.74
CA GLY A 89 -7.69 -29.39 7.03
C GLY A 89 -7.84 -30.37 8.20
N GLN A 90 -6.75 -30.81 8.83
CA GLN A 90 -6.83 -31.67 10.01
C GLN A 90 -7.57 -30.94 11.14
N ARG A 91 -8.50 -31.63 11.79
CA ARG A 91 -9.19 -31.14 12.98
C ARG A 91 -8.17 -30.88 14.10
N LEU A 92 -8.21 -29.70 14.69
CA LEU A 92 -7.38 -29.36 15.84
C LEU A 92 -8.09 -29.77 17.13
N ALA A 93 -7.32 -30.23 18.13
CA ALA A 93 -7.86 -30.59 19.43
C ALA A 93 -8.41 -29.37 20.18
N GLU A 94 -7.67 -28.25 20.11
CA GLU A 94 -8.04 -26.98 20.71
C GLU A 94 -7.97 -25.85 19.68
N ARG A 95 -8.75 -24.80 19.90
CA ARG A 95 -8.72 -23.61 19.05
C ARG A 95 -7.43 -22.83 19.29
N PRO A 96 -6.63 -22.55 18.25
CA PRO A 96 -5.42 -21.73 18.39
C PRO A 96 -5.77 -20.36 18.98
N HIS A 97 -5.10 -19.97 20.06
CA HIS A 97 -5.23 -18.63 20.66
C HIS A 97 -4.09 -17.69 20.22
N MET A 98 -2.96 -18.26 19.80
CA MET A 98 -1.75 -17.55 19.34
C MET A 98 -1.12 -18.24 18.13
N LYS A 99 0.08 -17.80 17.72
CA LYS A 99 0.90 -18.50 16.73
C LYS A 99 1.13 -19.94 17.18
N THR A 100 0.41 -20.87 16.57
CA THR A 100 0.40 -22.29 16.94
C THR A 100 0.84 -23.10 15.74
N VAL A 101 1.63 -24.15 15.94
CA VAL A 101 2.04 -25.05 14.86
C VAL A 101 1.04 -26.19 14.74
N CYS A 102 0.59 -26.49 13.52
CA CYS A 102 -0.27 -27.64 13.28
C CYS A 102 0.48 -28.95 13.56
N PRO A 103 -0.02 -29.86 14.42
CA PRO A 103 0.66 -31.12 14.72
C PRO A 103 0.71 -32.09 13.53
N ALA A 104 -0.21 -31.97 12.57
CA ALA A 104 -0.29 -32.89 11.43
C ALA A 104 0.60 -32.48 10.25
N CYS A 105 0.72 -31.19 9.95
CA CYS A 105 1.49 -30.71 8.80
C CYS A 105 2.69 -29.82 9.16
N GLY A 106 2.89 -29.49 10.43
CA GLY A 106 4.02 -28.68 10.89
C GLY A 106 3.97 -27.20 10.49
N LYS A 107 2.91 -26.74 9.80
CA LYS A 107 2.76 -25.34 9.38
C LYS A 107 2.24 -24.46 10.52
N GLY A 108 2.72 -23.22 10.59
CA GLY A 108 2.22 -22.21 11.52
C GLY A 108 0.79 -21.77 11.19
N ILE A 109 -0.01 -21.52 12.23
CA ILE A 109 -1.38 -21.03 12.18
C ILE A 109 -1.45 -19.74 12.99
N HIS A 110 -2.01 -18.71 12.38
CA HIS A 110 -2.22 -17.40 12.96
C HIS A 110 -3.71 -17.12 13.12
N VAL A 111 -4.06 -16.35 14.15
CA VAL A 111 -5.43 -15.90 14.38
C VAL A 111 -5.55 -14.45 13.94
N ARG A 112 -6.44 -14.19 12.96
CA ARG A 112 -6.82 -12.86 12.49
C ARG A 112 -8.33 -12.75 12.58
N GLY A 113 -8.82 -11.87 13.45
CA GLY A 113 -10.25 -11.65 13.62
C GLY A 113 -10.82 -10.80 12.50
N GLY A 114 -12.09 -11.02 12.15
CA GLY A 114 -12.84 -10.13 11.25
C GLY A 114 -12.66 -10.38 9.75
N GLN A 115 -11.87 -11.38 9.34
CA GLN A 115 -11.71 -11.74 7.94
C GLN A 115 -12.52 -13.00 7.58
N ALA A 116 -13.25 -12.93 6.47
CA ALA A 116 -14.09 -14.00 5.92
C ALA A 116 -13.37 -14.94 4.93
N ILE A 117 -12.10 -14.66 4.58
CA ILE A 117 -11.35 -15.50 3.62
C ILE A 117 -11.00 -16.86 4.20
N PHE A 118 -10.51 -16.89 5.42
CA PHE A 118 -10.18 -18.15 6.09
C PHE A 118 -11.19 -18.47 7.20
N PRO A 119 -11.62 -19.75 7.30
CA PRO A 119 -12.60 -20.17 8.28
C PRO A 119 -12.12 -19.91 9.72
N HIS A 120 -13.04 -19.45 10.56
CA HIS A 120 -12.81 -19.14 11.98
C HIS A 120 -11.69 -18.12 12.27
N GLY A 121 -11.26 -17.36 11.26
CA GLY A 121 -10.16 -16.41 11.36
C GLY A 121 -8.78 -17.06 11.44
N LEU A 122 -8.64 -18.34 11.10
CA LEU A 122 -7.36 -19.06 11.13
C LEU A 122 -6.65 -18.92 9.79
N VAL A 123 -5.51 -18.23 9.79
CA VAL A 123 -4.70 -17.93 8.60
C VAL A 123 -3.44 -18.77 8.64
N PRO A 124 -3.06 -19.47 7.55
CA PRO A 124 -1.79 -20.17 7.50
C PRO A 124 -0.63 -19.15 7.43
N GLU A 125 0.52 -19.48 8.02
CA GLU A 125 1.65 -18.55 8.17
C GLU A 125 2.12 -17.91 6.85
N ASP A 126 2.03 -18.63 5.74
CA ASP A 126 2.37 -18.19 4.39
C ASP A 126 1.40 -17.16 3.78
N GLU A 127 0.19 -17.02 4.34
CA GLU A 127 -0.85 -16.09 3.86
C GLU A 127 -1.04 -14.88 4.77
N VAL A 128 -0.35 -14.81 5.92
CA VAL A 128 -0.51 -13.71 6.89
C VAL A 128 -0.22 -12.37 6.25
N ASP A 129 0.88 -12.25 5.51
CA ASP A 129 1.26 -10.99 4.85
C ASP A 129 0.24 -10.59 3.76
N ALA A 130 -0.41 -11.57 3.11
CA ALA A 130 -1.45 -11.31 2.10
C ALA A 130 -2.77 -10.82 2.73
N VAL A 131 -3.18 -11.42 3.86
CA VAL A 131 -4.34 -10.93 4.64
C VAL A 131 -4.09 -9.52 5.16
N ASP A 132 -2.91 -9.28 5.75
CA ASP A 132 -2.55 -7.96 6.27
C ASP A 132 -2.47 -6.93 5.10
N LEU A 133 -2.05 -7.34 3.90
CA LEU A 133 -2.08 -6.48 2.70
C LEU A 133 -3.51 -6.14 2.28
N MET A 134 -4.40 -7.14 2.20
CA MET A 134 -5.80 -6.91 1.82
C MET A 134 -6.47 -5.85 2.70
N GLU A 135 -6.27 -5.89 4.02
CA GLU A 135 -6.81 -4.87 4.94
C GLU A 135 -6.32 -3.45 4.61
N ARG A 136 -5.07 -3.30 4.11
CA ARG A 136 -4.53 -2.00 3.67
C ARG A 136 -5.01 -1.57 2.29
N LEU A 137 -5.45 -2.52 1.46
CA LEU A 137 -5.97 -2.28 0.12
C LEU A 137 -7.48 -1.99 0.13
N GLU A 138 -8.22 -2.35 1.18
CA GLU A 138 -9.66 -2.10 1.31
C GLU A 138 -10.03 -0.61 1.16
N PRO A 139 -9.34 0.35 1.80
CA PRO A 139 -9.58 1.79 1.57
C PRO A 139 -9.24 2.27 0.15
N LEU A 140 -8.58 1.45 -0.66
CA LEU A 140 -8.24 1.71 -2.06
C LEU A 140 -9.23 1.04 -3.03
N GLY A 141 -10.31 0.45 -2.51
CA GLY A 141 -11.39 -0.15 -3.29
C GLY A 141 -11.21 -1.64 -3.61
N ILE A 142 -10.16 -2.29 -3.11
CA ILE A 142 -9.96 -3.74 -3.26
C ILE A 142 -10.54 -4.43 -2.02
N THR A 143 -11.75 -4.95 -2.16
CA THR A 143 -12.53 -5.45 -1.01
C THR A 143 -12.33 -6.93 -0.76
N GLN A 144 -12.60 -7.36 0.48
CA GLN A 144 -12.62 -8.78 0.84
C GLN A 144 -13.64 -9.58 0.01
N ASP A 145 -14.82 -9.03 -0.25
CA ASP A 145 -15.86 -9.69 -1.04
C ASP A 145 -15.45 -9.93 -2.48
N GLU A 146 -14.74 -8.96 -3.08
CA GLU A 146 -14.16 -9.12 -4.43
C GLU A 146 -13.10 -10.23 -4.45
N CYS A 147 -12.22 -10.26 -3.45
CA CYS A 147 -11.24 -11.32 -3.30
C CYS A 147 -11.94 -12.68 -3.18
N LEU A 148 -12.95 -12.80 -2.32
CA LEU A 148 -13.72 -14.04 -2.11
C LEU A 148 -14.38 -14.57 -3.38
N LYS A 149 -14.86 -13.68 -4.26
CA LYS A 149 -15.49 -14.04 -5.54
C LYS A 149 -14.51 -14.61 -6.56
N ARG A 150 -13.25 -14.16 -6.53
CA ARG A 150 -12.21 -14.55 -7.50
C ARG A 150 -11.22 -15.59 -6.97
N LEU A 151 -11.15 -15.77 -5.67
CA LEU A 151 -10.17 -16.65 -5.05
C LEU A 151 -10.41 -18.10 -5.45
N GLU A 152 -9.42 -18.67 -6.13
CA GLU A 152 -9.43 -20.09 -6.46
C GLU A 152 -9.44 -20.94 -5.19
N ARG A 153 -10.38 -21.88 -5.15
CA ARG A 153 -10.53 -22.82 -4.05
C ARG A 153 -10.14 -24.22 -4.48
N ASP A 154 -9.58 -24.99 -3.56
CA ASP A 154 -9.37 -26.42 -3.73
C ASP A 154 -10.70 -27.19 -3.63
N GLU A 155 -10.65 -28.50 -3.83
CA GLU A 155 -11.82 -29.40 -3.75
C GLU A 155 -12.52 -29.36 -2.37
N ARG A 156 -11.85 -28.82 -1.35
CA ARG A 156 -12.38 -28.67 0.02
C ARG A 156 -12.86 -27.24 0.29
N GLY A 157 -12.97 -26.42 -0.75
CA GLY A 157 -13.42 -25.03 -0.66
C GLY A 157 -12.41 -24.08 0.00
N ARG A 158 -11.14 -24.49 0.17
CA ARG A 158 -10.11 -23.66 0.82
C ARG A 158 -9.31 -22.88 -0.21
N PRO A 159 -8.85 -21.66 0.10
CA PRO A 159 -7.90 -20.95 -0.74
C PRO A 159 -6.71 -21.84 -1.07
N ARG A 160 -6.34 -21.93 -2.36
CA ARG A 160 -5.08 -22.57 -2.75
C ARG A 160 -3.92 -21.81 -2.12
N ALA A 161 -2.91 -22.53 -1.61
CA ALA A 161 -1.76 -21.89 -0.96
C ALA A 161 -1.04 -20.95 -1.93
N GLY A 162 -0.78 -19.72 -1.48
CA GLY A 162 -0.17 -18.64 -2.27
C GLY A 162 -1.13 -17.92 -3.22
N ALA A 163 -2.39 -18.36 -3.35
CA ALA A 163 -3.32 -17.81 -4.33
C ALA A 163 -3.81 -16.41 -3.96
N LEU A 164 -4.01 -16.11 -2.68
CA LEU A 164 -4.51 -14.80 -2.25
C LEU A 164 -3.51 -13.70 -2.60
N GLY A 165 -2.23 -13.90 -2.28
CA GLY A 165 -1.19 -12.93 -2.64
C GLY A 165 -1.08 -12.70 -4.15
N ALA A 166 -1.27 -13.73 -4.98
CA ALA A 166 -1.27 -13.59 -6.44
C ALA A 166 -2.49 -12.79 -6.95
N LEU A 167 -3.68 -13.16 -6.47
CA LEU A 167 -4.93 -12.47 -6.78
C LEU A 167 -4.88 -10.99 -6.40
N LEU A 168 -4.35 -10.66 -5.21
CA LEU A 168 -4.23 -9.26 -4.78
C LEU A 168 -3.35 -8.45 -5.73
N ARG A 169 -2.26 -9.02 -6.27
CA ARG A 169 -1.41 -8.30 -7.24
C ARG A 169 -2.13 -8.06 -8.56
N GLU A 170 -2.87 -9.05 -9.04
CA GLU A 170 -3.68 -8.94 -10.25
C GLU A 170 -4.74 -7.84 -10.09
N LEU A 171 -5.51 -7.88 -8.99
CA LEU A 171 -6.49 -6.85 -8.65
C LEU A 171 -5.88 -5.45 -8.54
N CYS A 172 -4.67 -5.33 -7.96
CA CYS A 172 -3.96 -4.06 -7.91
C CYS A 172 -3.67 -3.51 -9.32
N GLU A 173 -3.11 -4.33 -10.22
CA GLU A 173 -2.75 -3.89 -11.57
C GLU A 173 -3.98 -3.54 -12.42
N GLU A 174 -5.06 -4.31 -12.29
CA GLU A 174 -6.34 -4.03 -12.96
C GLU A 174 -6.96 -2.72 -12.49
N ARG A 175 -6.96 -2.47 -11.17
CA ARG A 175 -7.59 -1.28 -10.58
C ARG A 175 -6.78 -0.02 -10.81
N LEU A 176 -5.45 -0.12 -10.89
CA LEU A 176 -4.54 1.01 -10.98
C LEU A 176 -4.93 2.07 -12.03
N PRO A 177 -5.23 1.75 -13.30
CA PRO A 177 -5.60 2.77 -14.30
C PRO A 177 -6.91 3.51 -13.99
N GLU A 178 -7.82 2.92 -13.19
CA GLU A 178 -9.12 3.51 -12.86
C GLU A 178 -9.05 4.52 -11.70
N LEU A 179 -7.95 4.51 -10.95
CA LEU A 179 -7.79 5.31 -9.74
C LEU A 179 -7.30 6.73 -10.03
N LEU A 180 -7.68 7.67 -9.15
CA LEU A 180 -7.11 9.02 -9.15
C LEU A 180 -5.59 8.96 -8.91
N PRO A 181 -4.79 9.89 -9.47
CA PRO A 181 -3.32 9.86 -9.36
C PRO A 181 -2.79 9.74 -7.93
N ALA A 182 -3.42 10.40 -6.96
CA ALA A 182 -3.01 10.28 -5.55
C ALA A 182 -3.23 8.86 -5.00
N THR A 183 -4.33 8.23 -5.38
CA THR A 183 -4.67 6.85 -5.00
C THR A 183 -3.80 5.84 -5.73
N GLN A 184 -3.46 6.09 -7.01
CA GLN A 184 -2.50 5.28 -7.77
C GLN A 184 -1.13 5.24 -7.10
N VAL A 185 -0.62 6.41 -6.69
CA VAL A 185 0.65 6.50 -5.95
C VAL A 185 0.58 5.67 -4.67
N ARG A 186 -0.48 5.81 -3.87
CA ARG A 186 -0.67 5.00 -2.65
C ARG A 186 -0.69 3.50 -2.94
N LEU A 187 -1.43 3.07 -3.96
CA LEU A 187 -1.50 1.66 -4.35
C LEU A 187 -0.13 1.10 -4.75
N LEU A 188 0.61 1.83 -5.58
CA LEU A 188 1.97 1.44 -6.00
C LEU A 188 2.95 1.33 -4.81
N HIS A 189 2.78 2.17 -3.79
CA HIS A 189 3.57 2.06 -2.56
C HIS A 189 3.22 0.79 -1.76
N GLU A 190 1.96 0.38 -1.69
CA GLU A 190 1.57 -0.88 -1.04
C GLU A 190 2.07 -2.11 -1.81
N MET A 191 1.98 -2.08 -3.15
CA MET A 191 2.57 -3.12 -4.00
C MET A 191 4.10 -3.18 -3.83
N ALA A 192 4.77 -2.04 -3.69
CA ALA A 192 6.21 -1.99 -3.45
C ALA A 192 6.60 -2.61 -2.09
N ARG A 193 5.82 -2.36 -1.03
CA ARG A 193 6.01 -3.03 0.27
C ARG A 193 5.88 -4.54 0.14
N GLU A 194 4.88 -5.01 -0.59
CA GLU A 194 4.66 -6.44 -0.76
C GLU A 194 5.82 -7.12 -1.52
N ARG A 195 6.29 -6.53 -2.62
CA ARG A 195 7.50 -7.01 -3.32
C ARG A 195 8.71 -7.09 -2.39
N GLN A 196 8.92 -6.06 -1.58
CA GLN A 196 10.02 -6.04 -0.63
C GLN A 196 9.91 -7.19 0.39
N TRP A 197 8.71 -7.51 0.88
CA TRP A 197 8.52 -8.65 1.79
C TRP A 197 8.87 -9.99 1.15
N ARG A 198 8.65 -10.11 -0.16
CA ARG A 198 9.08 -11.25 -0.98
C ARG A 198 10.56 -11.22 -1.37
N SER A 199 11.32 -10.23 -0.89
CA SER A 199 12.70 -9.99 -1.28
C SER A 199 12.88 -9.70 -2.79
N GLU A 200 11.83 -9.21 -3.44
CA GLU A 200 11.86 -8.73 -4.82
C GLU A 200 12.20 -7.22 -4.86
N ASP A 201 12.64 -6.72 -6.01
CA ASP A 201 12.98 -5.31 -6.18
C ASP A 201 11.72 -4.41 -6.21
N PRO A 202 11.54 -3.50 -5.23
CA PRO A 202 10.39 -2.60 -5.18
C PRO A 202 10.58 -1.35 -6.05
N ARG A 203 11.81 -1.05 -6.52
CA ARG A 203 12.15 0.22 -7.19
C ARG A 203 11.33 0.49 -8.46
N PRO A 204 11.00 -0.49 -9.32
CA PRO A 204 10.19 -0.23 -10.51
C PRO A 204 8.80 0.36 -10.18
N LEU A 205 8.15 -0.13 -9.13
CA LEU A 205 6.83 0.36 -8.70
C LEU A 205 6.92 1.76 -8.12
N LEU A 206 7.95 2.01 -7.30
CA LEU A 206 8.21 3.36 -6.76
C LEU A 206 8.54 4.37 -7.87
N ARG A 207 9.28 3.96 -8.90
CA ARG A 207 9.58 4.81 -10.07
C ARG A 207 8.30 5.13 -10.83
N ARG A 208 7.42 4.15 -11.08
CA ARG A 208 6.10 4.35 -11.67
C ARG A 208 5.26 5.36 -10.85
N ALA A 209 5.32 5.29 -9.52
CA ALA A 209 4.64 6.25 -8.65
C ALA A 209 5.19 7.68 -8.81
N GLN A 210 6.52 7.84 -8.93
CA GLN A 210 7.12 9.15 -9.19
C GLN A 210 6.72 9.72 -10.56
N VAL A 211 6.62 8.87 -11.59
CA VAL A 211 6.15 9.30 -12.92
C VAL A 211 4.71 9.84 -12.86
N ILE A 212 3.80 9.16 -12.16
CA ILE A 212 2.42 9.62 -11.98
C ILE A 212 2.39 10.97 -11.25
N LEU A 213 3.22 11.13 -10.21
CA LEU A 213 3.32 12.39 -9.48
C LEU A 213 3.84 13.53 -10.36
N LEU A 214 4.89 13.29 -11.14
CA LEU A 214 5.44 14.27 -12.09
C LEU A 214 4.43 14.64 -13.19
N GLN A 215 3.69 13.66 -13.71
CA GLN A 215 2.63 13.92 -14.68
C GLN A 215 1.52 14.79 -14.09
N LYS A 216 1.11 14.54 -12.84
CA LYS A 216 0.15 15.38 -12.11
C LYS A 216 0.66 16.82 -11.95
N MET A 217 1.91 17.00 -11.56
CA MET A 217 2.53 18.33 -11.44
C MET A 217 2.59 19.04 -12.80
N ARG A 218 2.93 18.32 -13.88
CA ARG A 218 2.93 18.86 -15.25
C ARG A 218 1.56 19.37 -15.65
N THR A 219 0.51 18.60 -15.38
CA THR A 219 -0.88 19.03 -15.68
C THR A 219 -1.33 20.22 -14.83
N ALA A 220 -0.71 20.43 -13.67
CA ALA A 220 -0.94 21.60 -12.82
C ALA A 220 -0.14 22.85 -13.24
N GLY A 221 0.64 22.77 -14.34
CA GLY A 221 1.43 23.90 -14.84
C GLY A 221 2.80 24.06 -14.18
N VAL A 222 3.23 23.10 -13.35
CA VAL A 222 4.58 23.10 -12.77
C VAL A 222 5.61 22.90 -13.88
N THR A 223 6.60 23.77 -13.97
CA THR A 223 7.66 23.69 -14.99
C THR A 223 8.96 23.11 -14.43
N ARG A 224 9.23 23.32 -13.14
CA ARG A 224 10.44 22.88 -12.44
C ARG A 224 10.11 22.14 -11.17
N VAL A 225 10.89 21.11 -10.89
CA VAL A 225 10.81 20.30 -9.67
C VAL A 225 12.18 20.20 -9.04
N ARG A 226 12.22 19.97 -7.73
CA ARG A 226 13.42 19.64 -6.98
C ARG A 226 13.29 18.26 -6.35
N VAL A 227 14.40 17.57 -6.18
CA VAL A 227 14.44 16.33 -5.40
C VAL A 227 14.44 16.66 -3.92
N ALA A 228 13.45 16.14 -3.19
CA ALA A 228 13.37 16.21 -1.73
C ALA A 228 13.63 14.82 -1.13
N CYS A 229 14.60 14.74 -0.24
CA CYS A 229 14.94 13.53 0.50
C CYS A 229 14.50 13.67 1.97
N SER A 230 14.43 12.55 2.70
CA SER A 230 14.03 12.50 4.12
C SER A 230 15.11 13.05 5.07
N GLY A 231 15.77 14.16 4.72
CA GLY A 231 16.79 14.80 5.53
C GLY A 231 17.90 13.85 5.99
N SER A 232 18.10 13.78 7.30
CA SER A 232 19.09 12.92 7.95
C SER A 232 18.89 11.43 7.72
N ASP A 233 17.66 10.98 7.46
CA ASP A 233 17.33 9.57 7.26
C ASP A 233 17.62 9.09 5.82
N ALA A 234 17.99 10.02 4.93
CA ALA A 234 18.33 9.67 3.56
C ALA A 234 19.69 8.96 3.48
N CYS A 235 19.74 7.86 2.73
CA CYS A 235 21.01 7.17 2.45
C CYS A 235 21.99 8.09 1.68
N PRO A 236 23.31 7.84 1.74
CA PRO A 236 24.31 8.71 1.11
C PRO A 236 24.02 9.03 -0.37
N ALA A 237 23.69 8.00 -1.18
CA ALA A 237 23.36 8.17 -2.60
C ALA A 237 22.13 9.05 -2.85
N CYS A 238 21.15 9.05 -1.95
CA CYS A 238 20.00 9.94 -2.06
C CYS A 238 20.32 11.37 -1.61
N ARG A 239 21.22 11.54 -0.62
CA ARG A 239 21.64 12.87 -0.15
C ARG A 239 22.31 13.67 -1.26
N GLU A 240 23.11 13.02 -2.11
CA GLU A 240 23.74 13.66 -3.28
C GLU A 240 22.73 14.22 -4.29
N LEU A 241 21.51 13.68 -4.33
CA LEU A 241 20.44 14.19 -5.19
C LEU A 241 19.62 15.30 -4.53
N THR A 242 19.74 15.51 -3.22
CA THR A 242 18.87 16.44 -2.48
C THR A 242 19.04 17.86 -3.00
N GLY A 243 17.93 18.53 -3.29
CA GLY A 243 17.93 19.90 -3.79
C GLY A 243 18.25 20.04 -5.28
N ARG A 244 18.59 18.95 -5.98
CA ARG A 244 18.77 19.00 -7.44
C ARG A 244 17.48 19.42 -8.12
N SER A 245 17.54 20.56 -8.81
CA SER A 245 16.43 21.14 -9.58
C SER A 245 16.49 20.67 -11.04
N LEU A 246 15.34 20.30 -11.59
CA LEU A 246 15.18 19.80 -12.96
C LEU A 246 13.94 20.44 -13.58
N SER A 247 13.92 20.55 -14.91
CA SER A 247 12.65 20.74 -15.60
C SER A 247 11.78 19.49 -15.40
N ILE A 248 10.45 19.63 -15.42
CA ILE A 248 9.56 18.46 -15.34
C ILE A 248 9.83 17.46 -16.48
N SER A 249 10.14 17.96 -17.68
CA SER A 249 10.47 17.12 -18.83
C SER A 249 11.73 16.30 -18.60
N ASP A 250 12.79 16.91 -18.04
CA ASP A 250 14.02 16.21 -17.70
C ASP A 250 13.81 15.20 -16.58
N ALA A 251 13.00 15.54 -15.57
CA ALA A 251 12.69 14.63 -14.47
C ALA A 251 11.94 13.37 -14.97
N LEU A 252 11.00 13.54 -15.90
CA LEU A 252 10.26 12.43 -16.54
C LEU A 252 11.15 11.56 -17.43
N ALA A 253 12.15 12.16 -18.10
CA ALA A 253 13.08 11.43 -18.96
C ALA A 253 14.15 10.67 -18.16
N GLN A 254 14.73 11.31 -17.14
CA GLN A 254 15.83 10.73 -16.36
C GLN A 254 15.37 9.74 -15.28
N GLN A 255 14.15 9.93 -14.74
CA GLN A 255 13.55 9.06 -13.72
C GLN A 255 14.50 8.69 -12.57
N MET A 256 15.19 9.70 -12.03
CA MET A 256 16.27 9.53 -11.06
C MET A 256 15.84 8.93 -9.72
N LEU A 257 14.53 8.95 -9.42
CA LEU A 257 13.97 8.42 -8.19
C LEU A 257 13.13 7.15 -8.44
N PRO A 258 13.30 6.09 -7.64
CA PRO A 258 14.38 5.89 -6.66
C PRO A 258 15.77 5.86 -7.31
N ASN A 259 16.77 6.38 -6.61
CA ASN A 259 18.17 6.24 -7.01
C ASN A 259 18.50 4.74 -7.12
N ALA A 260 19.20 4.33 -8.18
CA ALA A 260 19.61 2.95 -8.41
C ALA A 260 20.40 2.38 -7.23
N ASP A 261 21.24 3.20 -6.60
CA ASP A 261 22.09 2.85 -5.46
C ASP A 261 21.45 3.19 -4.11
N CYS A 262 20.13 3.39 -4.05
CA CYS A 262 19.44 3.63 -2.80
C CYS A 262 19.58 2.43 -1.83
N ARG A 263 20.10 2.69 -0.63
CA ARG A 263 20.29 1.69 0.45
C ARG A 263 19.52 2.06 1.72
N HIS A 264 18.32 2.61 1.58
CA HIS A 264 17.51 2.99 2.74
C HIS A 264 17.28 1.77 3.66
N PRO A 265 17.46 1.87 4.99
CA PRO A 265 17.41 0.72 5.91
C PRO A 265 16.08 -0.03 5.89
N GLY A 266 14.98 0.69 5.63
CA GLY A 266 13.65 0.12 5.47
C GLY A 266 13.38 -0.46 4.08
N GLY A 267 14.37 -0.55 3.18
CA GLY A 267 14.32 -1.08 1.81
C GLY A 267 13.42 -0.34 0.81
N LEU A 268 12.62 0.63 1.26
CA LEU A 268 11.85 1.53 0.38
C LEU A 268 12.44 2.93 0.42
N CYS A 269 12.73 3.46 -0.77
CA CYS A 269 13.14 4.85 -0.91
C CYS A 269 12.00 5.80 -0.53
N ARG A 270 12.31 6.84 0.22
CA ARG A 270 11.37 7.86 0.70
C ARG A 270 11.53 9.22 0.00
N CYS A 271 12.44 9.31 -0.97
CA CYS A 271 12.68 10.52 -1.72
C CYS A 271 11.53 10.76 -2.71
N ARG A 272 11.24 12.03 -2.98
CA ARG A 272 10.17 12.46 -3.88
C ARG A 272 10.56 13.70 -4.64
N TYR A 273 9.90 13.95 -5.77
CA TYR A 273 9.90 15.27 -6.38
C TYR A 273 8.97 16.21 -5.63
N THR A 274 9.37 17.46 -5.46
CA THR A 274 8.52 18.56 -4.99
C THR A 274 8.64 19.73 -5.96
N GLU A 275 7.69 20.65 -5.94
CA GLU A 275 7.77 21.88 -6.71
C GLU A 275 9.02 22.66 -6.30
N ALA A 276 9.75 23.21 -7.28
CA ALA A 276 10.83 24.14 -7.02
C ALA A 276 10.24 25.54 -6.88
N GLU A 277 10.64 26.30 -5.86
CA GLU A 277 10.25 27.70 -5.76
C GLU A 277 10.75 28.44 -7.00
N ASN A 278 9.89 29.29 -7.58
CA ASN A 278 10.31 30.19 -8.64
C ASN A 278 11.26 31.21 -7.99
N GLU A 279 12.56 31.11 -8.29
CA GLU A 279 13.60 32.03 -7.82
C GLU A 279 13.37 33.51 -8.22
N ALA A 280 12.28 33.80 -8.95
CA ALA A 280 11.86 35.14 -9.35
C ALA A 280 11.41 36.06 -8.20
N GLY A 281 11.31 35.58 -6.95
CA GLY A 281 10.82 36.36 -5.80
C GLY A 281 11.85 36.79 -4.75
N ALA A 282 13.12 36.39 -4.87
CA ALA A 282 14.12 36.59 -3.80
C ALA A 282 15.09 37.78 -4.02
N ALA A 283 14.78 38.67 -4.97
CA ALA A 283 15.58 39.87 -5.26
C ALA A 283 14.82 41.17 -4.94
N GLY A 284 14.15 41.22 -3.78
CA GLY A 284 13.46 42.41 -3.24
C GLY A 284 14.08 42.86 -1.94
#